data_AF-A0A2N8P414-F1
#
_entry.id   AF-A0A2N8P414-F1
#
_cell.length_a   1.000
_cell.length_b   1.000
_cell.length_c   1.000
_cell.angle_alpha   90.00
_cell.angle_beta   90.00
_cell.angle_gamma   90.00
#
_symmetry.space_group_name_H-M   'P 1'
#
loop_
_entity.id
_entity.type
_entity.pdbx_description
1 polymer ?
#
loop_
_entity_poly.entity_id
_entity_poly.type
_entity_poly.pdbx_seq_one_letter_code
_entity_poly.pdbx_strand_id
1 'polypeptide(L)'
;MSKANPFKERQARKAAAGAVVAVPGQQGGSPAATEGDGHSPAGRTFAQGRPEKMMVLADLPEPIETPDATGDLSDEEEQILALCMRGVQQFEDAWWVMGKAMANINNRRLYRKTHGTFGAFAEEVFKKSRPIAYEEMTAYAIGELLSARADKPFERNSNEMSARADTPSIGKKAASALNPITKDYGPDTSIAVHETIKDATGKTVTVKAISGIVQQVPRKEDKELSQDELTALVRELVANMPQPGRGQQASALEDLRSAVMHLEAAHRALAPARIKKALEEDAGEAAKILASAKDTAAKAVARANGFLPQST
;
A
#
# COMPACT_ATOMS: atom_id res chain seq x y z
N MET A 1 36.60 -1.04 -29.33
CA MET A 1 35.73 -1.58 -30.40
C MET A 1 34.35 -1.85 -29.81
N SER A 2 33.42 -0.90 -29.90
CA SER A 2 32.05 -1.06 -29.39
C SER A 2 31.25 -2.01 -30.28
N LYS A 3 30.81 -3.14 -29.73
CA LYS A 3 29.88 -4.05 -30.42
C LYS A 3 28.51 -3.40 -30.48
N ALA A 4 27.98 -3.24 -31.70
CA ALA A 4 26.66 -2.68 -31.95
C ALA A 4 25.57 -3.54 -31.29
N ASN A 5 24.60 -2.88 -30.65
CA ASN A 5 23.50 -3.53 -29.95
C ASN A 5 22.50 -4.14 -30.96
N PRO A 6 22.36 -5.48 -31.02
CA PRO A 6 21.55 -6.18 -32.02
C PRO A 6 20.03 -5.95 -31.87
N PHE A 7 19.58 -5.31 -30.79
CA PHE A 7 18.17 -4.96 -30.60
C PHE A 7 17.73 -3.72 -31.39
N LYS A 8 18.63 -2.75 -31.62
CA LYS A 8 18.32 -1.57 -32.44
C LYS A 8 18.08 -1.96 -33.91
N GLU A 9 18.83 -2.94 -34.42
CA GLU A 9 18.69 -3.43 -35.79
C GLU A 9 17.38 -4.20 -36.02
N ARG A 10 16.85 -4.88 -35.00
CA ARG A 10 15.56 -5.59 -35.08
C ARG A 10 14.36 -4.66 -35.02
N GLN A 11 14.42 -3.58 -34.23
CA GLN A 11 13.35 -2.57 -34.23
C GLN A 11 13.28 -1.81 -35.56
N ALA A 12 14.44 -1.50 -36.16
CA ALA A 12 14.50 -0.90 -37.50
C ALA A 12 13.91 -1.81 -38.59
N ARG A 13 14.16 -3.14 -38.53
CA ARG A 13 13.59 -4.10 -39.51
C ARG A 13 12.10 -4.36 -39.32
N LYS A 14 11.55 -4.20 -38.11
CA LYS A 14 10.11 -4.37 -37.86
C LYS A 14 9.28 -3.16 -38.32
N ALA A 15 9.87 -1.96 -38.35
CA ALA A 15 9.25 -0.76 -38.90
C ALA A 15 9.15 -0.78 -40.45
N ALA A 16 10.01 -1.54 -41.13
CA ALA A 16 10.02 -1.63 -42.60
C ALA A 16 9.15 -2.76 -43.19
N ALA A 17 8.64 -3.68 -42.36
CA ALA A 17 7.94 -4.89 -42.81
C ALA A 17 6.42 -4.88 -42.53
N GLY A 18 5.82 -3.69 -42.44
CA GLY A 18 4.36 -3.52 -42.43
C GLY A 18 3.75 -3.78 -43.81
N ALA A 19 3.80 -5.02 -44.28
CA ALA A 19 3.05 -5.48 -45.45
C ALA A 19 2.22 -6.69 -45.07
N VAL A 20 0.91 -6.54 -45.28
CA VAL A 20 -0.18 -7.48 -45.04
C VAL A 20 0.15 -8.85 -45.61
N VAL A 21 0.13 -9.89 -44.76
CA VAL A 21 0.08 -11.29 -45.22
C VAL A 21 -1.33 -11.81 -44.95
N ALA A 22 -2.14 -11.79 -46.00
CA ALA A 22 -3.39 -12.53 -46.09
C ALA A 22 -3.10 -14.03 -46.11
N VAL A 23 -3.82 -14.79 -45.29
CA VAL A 23 -3.84 -16.26 -45.32
C VAL A 23 -4.95 -16.69 -46.29
N PRO A 24 -4.65 -17.44 -47.37
CA PRO A 24 -5.68 -17.96 -48.26
C PRO A 24 -6.07 -19.39 -47.84
N GLY A 25 -7.38 -19.67 -47.81
CA GLY A 25 -7.89 -21.03 -47.97
C GLY A 25 -8.98 -21.45 -46.99
N GLN A 26 -10.24 -21.11 -47.29
CA GLN A 26 -11.34 -22.08 -47.21
C GLN A 26 -12.57 -21.54 -47.95
N GLN A 27 -12.82 -22.07 -49.14
CA GLN A 27 -14.13 -22.02 -49.79
C GLN A 27 -14.75 -23.43 -49.71
N GLY A 28 -16.04 -23.47 -49.42
CA GLY A 28 -16.90 -24.61 -49.77
C GLY A 28 -17.96 -24.97 -48.73
N GLY A 29 -19.21 -24.57 -48.99
CA GLY A 29 -20.38 -25.31 -48.50
C GLY A 29 -21.49 -24.47 -47.86
N SER A 30 -22.58 -24.25 -48.60
CA SER A 30 -23.93 -23.93 -48.11
C SER A 30 -24.92 -24.44 -49.16
N PRO A 31 -26.23 -24.62 -48.87
CA PRO A 31 -26.94 -24.66 -47.58
C PRO A 31 -27.89 -25.88 -47.45
N ALA A 32 -28.40 -26.15 -46.25
CA ALA A 32 -29.74 -26.73 -46.08
C ALA A 32 -30.26 -26.44 -44.66
N ALA A 33 -31.47 -25.88 -44.61
CA ALA A 33 -32.18 -25.51 -43.41
C ALA A 33 -32.73 -26.72 -42.66
N THR A 34 -32.75 -26.66 -41.33
CA THR A 34 -33.79 -27.32 -40.53
C THR A 34 -33.96 -26.54 -39.24
N GLU A 35 -35.21 -26.17 -38.99
CA GLU A 35 -35.72 -25.53 -37.79
C GLU A 35 -35.46 -26.40 -36.55
N GLY A 36 -35.13 -25.76 -35.44
CA GLY A 36 -34.96 -26.44 -34.16
C GLY A 36 -34.89 -25.42 -33.03
N ASP A 37 -36.01 -25.25 -32.34
CA ASP A 37 -36.14 -24.52 -31.09
C ASP A 37 -35.09 -24.96 -30.07
N GLY A 38 -34.26 -24.00 -29.65
CA GLY A 38 -33.25 -24.20 -28.62
C GLY A 38 -33.06 -22.91 -27.84
N HIS A 39 -33.70 -22.81 -26.68
CA HIS A 39 -33.42 -21.81 -25.66
C HIS A 39 -31.92 -21.85 -25.32
N SER A 40 -31.14 -20.91 -25.86
CA SER A 40 -29.74 -20.73 -25.51
C SER A 40 -29.63 -19.50 -24.60
N PRO A 41 -29.28 -19.66 -23.31
CA PRO A 41 -28.92 -18.54 -22.47
C PRO A 41 -27.47 -18.14 -22.76
N ALA A 42 -27.11 -16.92 -22.36
CA ALA A 42 -25.74 -16.36 -22.35
C ALA A 42 -25.27 -15.67 -23.63
N GLY A 43 -25.58 -14.38 -23.68
CA GLY A 43 -24.72 -13.37 -24.29
C GLY A 43 -24.57 -12.19 -23.33
N ARG A 44 -24.13 -12.43 -22.08
CA ARG A 44 -23.65 -11.33 -21.22
C ARG A 44 -22.34 -10.85 -21.83
N THR A 45 -22.43 -9.82 -22.66
CA THR A 45 -21.30 -8.99 -23.03
C THR A 45 -20.72 -8.39 -21.75
N PHE A 46 -19.63 -8.96 -21.26
CA PHE A 46 -18.78 -8.25 -20.31
C PHE A 46 -18.32 -6.99 -21.03
N ALA A 47 -18.75 -5.83 -20.55
CA ALA A 47 -18.20 -4.56 -21.00
C ALA A 47 -16.71 -4.57 -20.66
N GLN A 48 -15.87 -4.91 -21.64
CA GLN A 48 -14.44 -4.70 -21.53
C GLN A 48 -14.23 -3.19 -21.51
N GLY A 49 -14.13 -2.63 -20.31
CA GLY A 49 -13.67 -1.26 -20.10
C GLY A 49 -12.41 -1.05 -20.95
N ARG A 50 -12.40 0.03 -21.73
CA ARG A 50 -11.25 0.39 -22.56
C ARG A 50 -10.01 0.42 -21.65
N PRO A 51 -8.90 -0.24 -22.01
CA PRO A 51 -7.69 -0.19 -21.19
C PRO A 51 -7.30 1.28 -21.03
N GLU A 52 -7.13 1.72 -19.78
CA GLU A 52 -6.63 3.06 -19.48
C GLU A 52 -5.28 3.26 -20.18
N LYS A 53 -5.08 4.44 -20.78
CA LYS A 53 -3.83 4.77 -21.46
C LYS A 53 -2.71 4.76 -20.41
N MET A 54 -1.66 3.95 -20.64
CA MET A 54 -0.43 4.02 -19.84
C MET A 54 0.12 5.45 -19.88
N MET A 55 0.36 6.03 -18.70
CA MET A 55 1.07 7.28 -18.53
C MET A 55 2.50 7.14 -19.06
N VAL A 56 2.94 8.16 -19.77
CA VAL A 56 4.33 8.35 -20.18
C VAL A 56 4.97 9.50 -19.40
N LEU A 57 6.30 9.62 -19.45
CA LEU A 57 7.01 10.68 -18.74
C LEU A 57 6.51 12.10 -19.11
N ALA A 58 6.14 12.30 -20.37
CA ALA A 58 5.60 13.57 -20.86
C ALA A 58 4.19 13.90 -20.32
N ASP A 59 3.50 12.94 -19.69
CA ASP A 59 2.21 13.19 -19.04
C ASP A 59 2.41 13.71 -17.59
N LEU A 60 3.61 13.65 -17.01
CA LEU A 60 3.90 14.16 -15.67
C LEU A 60 4.43 15.60 -15.72
N PRO A 61 4.03 16.47 -14.76
CA PRO A 61 4.59 17.81 -14.67
C PRO A 61 6.07 17.76 -14.29
N GLU A 62 6.82 18.77 -14.75
CA GLU A 62 8.22 18.93 -14.36
C GLU A 62 8.32 19.23 -12.84
N PRO A 63 9.31 18.69 -12.13
CA PRO A 63 9.53 19.03 -10.73
C PRO A 63 9.88 20.52 -10.56
N ILE A 64 9.04 21.26 -9.84
CA ILE A 64 9.27 22.67 -9.50
C ILE A 64 9.42 22.75 -7.97
N GLU A 65 10.44 23.44 -7.49
CA GLU A 65 10.58 23.72 -6.06
C GLU A 65 9.62 24.84 -5.66
N THR A 66 8.79 24.58 -4.66
CA THR A 66 7.85 25.55 -4.08
C THR A 66 8.24 25.84 -2.62
N PRO A 67 9.31 26.63 -2.38
CA PRO A 67 9.87 26.85 -1.04
C PRO A 67 8.91 27.55 -0.07
N ASP A 68 7.88 28.23 -0.59
CA ASP A 68 6.87 28.96 0.20
C ASP A 68 5.52 28.21 0.30
N ALA A 69 5.47 26.91 -0.06
CA ALA A 69 4.25 26.11 0.04
C ALA A 69 3.81 25.97 1.51
N THR A 70 2.77 26.72 1.88
CA THR A 70 2.16 26.72 3.21
C THR A 70 0.65 26.81 3.07
N GLY A 71 -0.09 26.10 3.92
CA GLY A 71 -1.55 26.01 3.82
C GLY A 71 -2.05 24.79 3.04
N ASP A 72 -3.34 24.79 2.72
CA ASP A 72 -4.01 23.71 1.98
C ASP A 72 -3.63 23.72 0.50
N LEU A 73 -3.74 22.55 -0.14
CA LEU A 73 -3.50 22.43 -1.58
C LEU A 73 -4.59 23.19 -2.34
N SER A 74 -4.16 23.98 -3.33
CA SER A 74 -5.06 24.52 -4.34
C SER A 74 -5.63 23.41 -5.23
N ASP A 75 -6.76 23.65 -5.89
CA ASP A 75 -7.38 22.71 -6.83
C ASP A 75 -6.40 22.23 -7.93
N GLU A 76 -5.46 23.08 -8.35
CA GLU A 76 -4.43 22.74 -9.33
C GLU A 76 -3.38 21.80 -8.72
N GLU A 77 -2.93 22.05 -7.49
CA GLU A 77 -2.00 21.18 -6.77
C GLU A 77 -2.62 19.82 -6.44
N GLU A 78 -3.91 19.76 -6.11
CA GLU A 78 -4.63 18.50 -5.93
C GLU A 78 -4.70 17.67 -7.22
N GLN A 79 -4.95 18.33 -8.36
CA GLN A 79 -4.94 17.65 -9.68
C GLN A 79 -3.55 17.12 -10.03
N ILE A 80 -2.51 17.92 -9.78
CA ILE A 80 -1.11 17.51 -9.95
C ILE A 80 -0.78 16.32 -9.05
N LEU A 81 -1.18 16.37 -7.77
CA LEU A 81 -0.99 15.28 -6.83
C LEU A 81 -1.68 14.00 -7.32
N ALA A 82 -2.94 14.09 -7.74
CA ALA A 82 -3.69 12.94 -8.26
C ALA A 82 -3.02 12.33 -9.50
N LEU A 83 -2.47 13.16 -10.40
CA LEU A 83 -1.74 12.73 -11.59
C LEU A 83 -0.43 12.03 -11.23
N CYS A 84 0.34 12.61 -10.30
CA CYS A 84 1.56 12.01 -9.77
C CYS A 84 1.28 10.67 -9.07
N MET A 85 0.24 10.61 -8.24
CA MET A 85 -0.19 9.38 -7.55
C MET A 85 -0.61 8.29 -8.53
N ARG A 86 -1.28 8.65 -9.63
CA ARG A 86 -1.58 7.69 -10.71
C ARG A 86 -0.30 7.13 -11.35
N GLY A 87 0.72 7.98 -11.57
CA GLY A 87 2.03 7.54 -12.06
C GLY A 87 2.72 6.56 -11.11
N VAL A 88 2.65 6.83 -9.80
CA VAL A 88 3.16 5.92 -8.76
C VAL A 88 2.43 4.58 -8.79
N GLN A 89 1.10 4.58 -8.84
CA GLN A 89 0.30 3.35 -8.90
C GLN A 89 0.62 2.52 -10.15
N GLN A 90 0.74 3.16 -11.32
CA GLN A 90 1.14 2.48 -12.56
C GLN A 90 2.52 1.83 -12.42
N PHE A 91 3.47 2.48 -11.75
CA PHE A 91 4.79 1.91 -11.51
C PHE A 91 4.74 0.69 -10.57
N GLU A 92 3.91 0.73 -9.53
CA GLU A 92 3.69 -0.41 -8.64
C GLU A 92 3.10 -1.61 -9.40
N ASP A 93 2.10 -1.38 -10.25
CA ASP A 93 1.50 -2.40 -11.11
C ASP A 93 2.53 -2.96 -12.11
N ALA A 94 3.30 -2.06 -12.75
CA ALA A 94 4.35 -2.43 -13.68
C ALA A 94 5.45 -3.26 -13.01
N TRP A 95 5.72 -3.03 -11.73
CA TRP A 95 6.70 -3.80 -10.97
C TRP A 95 6.27 -5.28 -10.82
N TRP A 96 4.99 -5.55 -10.54
CA TRP A 96 4.48 -6.93 -10.50
C TRP A 96 4.65 -7.62 -11.86
N VAL A 97 4.28 -6.93 -12.93
CA VAL A 97 4.45 -7.45 -14.30
C VAL A 97 5.91 -7.74 -14.61
N MET A 98 6.82 -6.86 -14.20
CA MET A 98 8.27 -7.04 -14.37
C MET A 98 8.77 -8.28 -13.60
N GLY A 99 8.39 -8.45 -12.33
CA GLY A 99 8.76 -9.63 -11.54
C GLY A 99 8.31 -10.94 -12.18
N LYS A 100 7.05 -10.99 -12.66
CA LYS A 100 6.50 -12.15 -13.40
C LYS A 100 7.27 -12.44 -14.69
N ALA A 101 7.60 -11.38 -15.44
CA ALA A 101 8.33 -11.50 -16.69
C ALA A 101 9.75 -12.02 -16.45
N MET A 102 10.45 -11.49 -15.44
CA MET A 102 11.77 -11.98 -15.04
C MET A 102 11.71 -13.46 -14.62
N ALA A 103 10.71 -13.86 -13.83
CA ALA A 103 10.53 -15.24 -13.42
C ALA A 103 10.32 -16.16 -14.63
N ASN A 104 9.48 -15.77 -15.61
CA ASN A 104 9.27 -16.53 -16.83
C ASN A 104 10.55 -16.62 -17.70
N ILE A 105 11.28 -15.52 -17.83
CA ILE A 105 12.56 -15.48 -18.56
C ILE A 105 13.57 -16.43 -17.90
N ASN A 106 13.67 -16.39 -16.57
CA ASN A 106 14.58 -17.23 -15.81
C ASN A 106 14.21 -18.72 -15.91
N ASN A 107 12.98 -19.06 -15.54
CA ASN A 107 12.50 -20.45 -15.45
C ASN A 107 12.52 -21.17 -16.80
N ARG A 108 12.20 -20.46 -17.89
CA ARG A 108 12.24 -21.01 -19.26
C ARG A 108 13.59 -20.83 -19.94
N ARG A 109 14.58 -20.28 -19.23
CA ARG A 109 15.93 -19.96 -19.72
C ARG A 109 15.91 -19.21 -21.06
N LEU A 110 15.06 -18.19 -21.20
CA LEU A 110 14.87 -17.46 -22.47
C LEU A 110 16.11 -16.62 -22.86
N TYR A 111 16.99 -16.36 -21.90
CA TYR A 111 18.25 -15.64 -22.08
C TYR A 111 19.37 -16.48 -22.71
N ARG A 112 19.20 -17.81 -22.82
CA ARG A 112 20.28 -18.77 -23.21
C ARG A 112 20.94 -18.50 -24.57
N LYS A 113 20.27 -17.76 -25.46
CA LYS A 113 20.81 -17.40 -26.78
C LYS A 113 21.88 -16.32 -26.70
N THR A 114 21.76 -15.39 -25.76
CA THR A 114 22.61 -14.19 -25.68
C THR A 114 23.52 -14.20 -24.45
N HIS A 115 23.12 -14.89 -23.37
CA HIS A 115 23.84 -14.90 -22.10
C HIS A 115 23.97 -16.32 -21.56
N GLY A 116 25.12 -16.64 -20.97
CA GLY A 116 25.35 -17.94 -20.32
C GLY A 116 24.56 -18.13 -19.01
N THR A 117 24.25 -17.04 -18.32
CA THR A 117 23.55 -17.05 -17.03
C THR A 117 22.46 -15.97 -16.98
N PHE A 118 21.44 -16.18 -16.14
CA PHE A 118 20.40 -15.17 -15.92
C PHE A 118 20.95 -13.90 -15.27
N GLY A 119 21.95 -14.04 -14.38
CA GLY A 119 22.58 -12.90 -13.72
C GLY A 119 23.18 -11.91 -14.71
N ALA A 120 23.94 -12.41 -15.69
CA ALA A 120 24.51 -11.57 -16.75
C ALA A 120 23.41 -10.89 -17.60
N PHE A 121 22.34 -11.61 -17.91
CA PHE A 121 21.19 -11.04 -18.63
C PHE A 121 20.50 -9.93 -17.83
N ALA A 122 20.27 -10.14 -16.54
CA ALA A 122 19.61 -9.17 -15.69
C ALA A 122 20.44 -7.89 -15.49
N GLU A 123 21.76 -8.04 -15.38
CA GLU A 123 22.69 -6.92 -15.26
C GLU A 123 22.75 -6.10 -16.56
N GLU A 124 22.84 -6.76 -17.72
CA GLU A 124 22.93 -6.05 -18.99
C GLU A 124 21.60 -5.37 -19.38
N VAL A 125 20.48 -6.11 -19.31
CA VAL A 125 19.17 -5.69 -19.85
C VAL A 125 18.37 -4.88 -18.84
N PHE A 126 18.31 -5.33 -17.58
CA PHE A 126 17.48 -4.69 -16.55
C PHE A 126 18.28 -3.76 -15.63
N LYS A 127 19.61 -3.71 -15.77
CA LYS A 127 20.51 -2.96 -14.87
C LYS A 127 20.34 -3.36 -13.40
N LYS A 128 20.12 -4.65 -13.16
CA LYS A 128 19.93 -5.22 -11.83
C LYS A 128 20.99 -6.26 -11.52
N SER A 129 21.52 -6.22 -10.30
CA SER A 129 22.39 -7.30 -9.83
C SER A 129 21.59 -8.60 -9.72
N ARG A 130 22.31 -9.73 -9.78
CA ARG A 130 21.70 -11.06 -9.65
C ARG A 130 20.83 -11.16 -8.38
N PRO A 131 21.31 -10.82 -7.16
CA PRO A 131 20.48 -10.92 -5.96
C PRO A 131 19.17 -10.12 -6.03
N ILE A 132 19.22 -8.88 -6.53
CA ILE A 132 18.04 -8.01 -6.66
C ILE A 132 17.03 -8.60 -7.63
N ALA A 133 17.48 -9.16 -8.76
CA ALA A 133 16.57 -9.79 -9.73
C ALA A 133 15.84 -11.00 -9.14
N TYR A 134 16.54 -11.85 -8.37
CA TYR A 134 15.89 -12.97 -7.67
C TYR A 134 14.94 -12.50 -6.56
N GLU A 135 15.29 -11.43 -5.85
CA GLU A 135 14.41 -10.82 -4.85
C GLU A 135 13.08 -10.35 -5.47
N GLU A 136 13.14 -9.70 -6.63
CA GLU A 136 11.94 -9.23 -7.34
C GLU A 136 11.08 -10.38 -7.88
N MET A 137 11.72 -11.46 -8.35
CA MET A 137 11.00 -12.67 -8.77
C MET A 137 10.26 -13.34 -7.61
N THR A 138 10.89 -13.45 -6.44
CA THR A 138 10.28 -14.03 -5.24
C THR A 138 9.15 -13.16 -4.71
N ALA A 139 9.39 -11.86 -4.60
CA ALA A 139 8.41 -10.92 -4.08
C ALA A 139 7.15 -10.87 -4.96
N TYR A 140 7.29 -10.99 -6.29
CA TYR A 140 6.16 -11.12 -7.20
C TYR A 140 5.23 -12.30 -6.87
N ALA A 141 5.79 -13.49 -6.58
CA ALA A 141 4.99 -14.68 -6.31
C ALA A 141 4.08 -14.51 -5.08
N ILE A 142 4.58 -13.78 -4.07
CA ILE A 142 3.82 -13.46 -2.86
C ILE A 142 2.63 -12.55 -3.19
N GLY A 143 2.84 -11.51 -3.98
CA GLY A 143 1.74 -10.61 -4.35
C GLY A 143 0.74 -11.19 -5.34
N GLU A 144 1.15 -12.06 -6.26
CA GLU A 144 0.20 -12.78 -7.12
C GLU A 144 -0.75 -13.64 -6.28
N LEU A 145 -0.23 -14.36 -5.30
CA LEU A 145 -1.05 -15.20 -4.44
C LEU A 145 -1.93 -14.39 -3.47
N LEU A 146 -1.44 -13.27 -2.95
CA LEU A 146 -2.24 -12.35 -2.13
C LEU A 146 -3.34 -11.67 -2.97
N SER A 147 -3.04 -11.31 -4.21
CA SER A 147 -4.02 -10.75 -5.16
C SER A 147 -5.07 -11.80 -5.56
N ALA A 148 -4.67 -13.04 -5.85
CA ALA A 148 -5.61 -14.12 -6.16
C ALA A 148 -6.54 -14.48 -4.98
N ARG A 149 -6.11 -14.28 -3.73
CA ARG A 149 -6.95 -14.44 -2.52
C ARG A 149 -7.82 -13.22 -2.20
N ALA A 150 -7.46 -12.06 -2.75
CA ALA A 150 -8.21 -10.82 -2.64
C ALA A 150 -9.56 -10.88 -3.36
N ASP A 151 -9.64 -11.70 -4.41
CA ASP A 151 -10.84 -11.99 -5.21
C ASP A 151 -11.88 -12.79 -4.39
N LYS A 152 -12.20 -12.33 -3.19
CA LYS A 152 -13.46 -12.71 -2.53
C LYS A 152 -14.60 -12.10 -3.35
N PRO A 153 -15.67 -12.86 -3.63
CA PRO A 153 -16.83 -12.31 -4.33
C PRO A 153 -17.39 -11.16 -3.50
N PHE A 154 -17.23 -9.94 -3.99
CA PHE A 154 -17.93 -8.78 -3.44
C PHE A 154 -19.43 -9.00 -3.67
N GLU A 155 -20.22 -8.91 -2.61
CA GLU A 155 -21.66 -8.77 -2.74
C GLU A 155 -21.91 -7.53 -3.60
N ARG A 156 -22.46 -7.74 -4.81
CA ARG A 156 -22.96 -6.68 -5.70
C ARG A 156 -23.76 -5.70 -4.85
N ASN A 157 -23.26 -4.49 -4.60
CA ASN A 157 -24.01 -3.28 -4.27
C ASN A 157 -23.06 -2.11 -3.92
N SER A 158 -22.18 -1.72 -4.84
CA SER A 158 -21.58 -0.38 -4.80
C SER A 158 -20.94 -0.08 -6.16
N ASN A 159 -21.07 1.17 -6.60
CA ASN A 159 -20.85 1.60 -7.97
C ASN A 159 -19.44 1.29 -8.50
N GLU A 160 -19.41 0.96 -9.79
CA GLU A 160 -18.27 0.59 -10.63
C GLU A 160 -17.21 1.73 -10.70
N MET A 161 -16.36 1.84 -9.68
CA MET A 161 -15.01 2.41 -9.78
C MET A 161 -14.16 2.12 -8.53
N SER A 162 -14.78 1.75 -7.40
CA SER A 162 -14.06 1.48 -6.15
C SER A 162 -13.63 0.02 -5.95
N ALA A 163 -14.04 -0.90 -6.84
CA ALA A 163 -13.89 -2.36 -6.62
C ALA A 163 -12.45 -2.89 -6.70
N ARG A 164 -11.45 -2.09 -7.11
CA ARG A 164 -10.03 -2.46 -7.05
C ARG A 164 -9.31 -1.97 -5.79
N ALA A 165 -9.90 -1.03 -5.04
CA ALA A 165 -9.24 -0.39 -3.90
C ALA A 165 -9.00 -1.36 -2.73
N ASP A 166 -9.79 -2.44 -2.63
CA ASP A 166 -9.69 -3.42 -1.54
C ASP A 166 -8.89 -4.67 -1.89
N THR A 167 -8.23 -4.70 -3.05
CA THR A 167 -7.20 -5.73 -3.29
C THR A 167 -6.11 -5.49 -2.24
N PRO A 168 -5.78 -6.44 -1.33
CA PRO A 168 -4.68 -6.27 -0.40
C PRO A 168 -3.36 -6.16 -1.18
N SER A 169 -3.06 -4.95 -1.64
CA SER A 169 -1.81 -4.62 -2.30
C SER A 169 -0.76 -4.58 -1.20
N ILE A 170 -0.05 -5.69 -1.02
CA ILE A 170 1.17 -5.68 -0.23
C ILE A 170 2.19 -4.84 -1.01
N GLY A 171 2.67 -3.74 -0.45
CA GLY A 171 3.70 -2.95 -1.13
C GLY A 171 4.97 -3.79 -1.38
N LYS A 172 5.72 -3.50 -2.45
CA LYS A 172 6.96 -4.22 -2.83
C LYS A 172 7.87 -4.51 -1.63
N LYS A 173 8.13 -3.50 -0.80
CA LYS A 173 9.02 -3.61 0.37
C LYS A 173 8.49 -4.58 1.43
N ALA A 174 7.18 -4.64 1.61
CA ALA A 174 6.54 -5.57 2.54
C ALA A 174 6.59 -7.01 2.00
N ALA A 175 6.37 -7.21 0.69
CA ALA A 175 6.57 -8.51 0.05
C ALA A 175 8.03 -8.97 0.12
N SER A 176 8.99 -8.09 -0.20
CA SER A 176 10.42 -8.36 -0.07
C SER A 176 10.82 -8.76 1.35
N ALA A 177 10.22 -8.15 2.39
CA ALA A 177 10.50 -8.48 3.78
C ALA A 177 10.09 -9.92 4.15
N LEU A 178 9.18 -10.55 3.40
CA LEU A 178 8.75 -11.94 3.59
C LEU A 178 9.62 -12.95 2.84
N ASN A 179 10.47 -12.51 1.90
CA ASN A 179 11.35 -13.39 1.12
C ASN A 179 12.17 -14.39 1.95
N PRO A 180 12.68 -14.05 3.14
CA PRO A 180 13.40 -15.01 3.96
C PRO A 180 12.51 -16.21 4.37
N ILE A 181 11.25 -15.95 4.76
CA ILE A 181 10.28 -17.01 5.05
C ILE A 181 9.91 -17.76 3.75
N THR A 182 9.77 -17.06 2.63
CA THR A 182 9.40 -17.69 1.35
C THR A 182 10.46 -18.67 0.88
N LYS A 183 11.73 -18.33 1.08
CA LYS A 183 12.86 -19.19 0.72
C LYS A 183 12.91 -20.45 1.59
N ASP A 184 12.63 -20.30 2.88
CA ASP A 184 12.80 -21.37 3.86
C ASP A 184 11.55 -22.29 3.93
N TYR A 185 10.36 -21.71 3.87
CA TYR A 185 9.08 -22.40 4.12
C TYR A 185 8.08 -22.33 2.95
N GLY A 186 8.46 -21.70 1.85
CA GLY A 186 7.60 -21.57 0.66
C GLY A 186 6.64 -20.37 0.69
N PRO A 187 6.03 -20.04 -0.46
CA PRO A 187 5.21 -18.85 -0.62
C PRO A 187 3.88 -18.90 0.15
N ASP A 188 3.23 -20.08 0.25
CA ASP A 188 1.97 -20.23 0.99
C ASP A 188 2.15 -19.92 2.48
N THR A 189 3.26 -20.39 3.07
CA THR A 189 3.61 -20.10 4.46
C THR A 189 3.86 -18.61 4.68
N SER A 190 4.55 -17.93 3.77
CA SER A 190 4.75 -16.47 3.85
C SER A 190 3.44 -15.69 3.85
N ILE A 191 2.45 -16.15 3.10
CA ILE A 191 1.12 -15.55 3.05
C ILE A 191 0.40 -15.76 4.38
N ALA A 192 0.40 -16.99 4.88
CA ALA A 192 -0.23 -17.29 6.17
C ALA A 192 0.38 -16.45 7.31
N VAL A 193 1.70 -16.24 7.27
CA VAL A 193 2.39 -15.32 8.19
C VAL A 193 1.91 -13.89 8.01
N HIS A 194 1.86 -13.37 6.78
CA HIS A 194 1.38 -12.02 6.51
C HIS A 194 -0.07 -11.80 6.97
N GLU A 195 -0.98 -12.73 6.66
CA GLU A 195 -2.38 -12.71 7.10
C GLU A 195 -2.46 -12.74 8.63
N THR A 196 -1.67 -13.58 9.30
CA THR A 196 -1.61 -13.63 10.77
C THR A 196 -1.17 -12.30 11.37
N ILE A 197 -0.19 -11.62 10.77
CA ILE A 197 0.26 -10.29 11.22
C ILE A 197 -0.84 -9.27 11.02
N LYS A 198 -1.53 -9.30 9.88
CA LYS A 198 -2.64 -8.40 9.57
C LYS A 198 -3.78 -8.57 10.58
N ASP A 199 -4.21 -9.81 10.81
CA ASP A 199 -5.30 -10.15 11.72
C ASP A 199 -4.96 -9.75 13.17
N ALA A 200 -3.74 -10.00 13.62
CA ALA A 200 -3.32 -9.68 14.99
C ALA A 200 -3.09 -8.18 15.24
N THR A 201 -2.75 -7.41 14.21
CA THR A 201 -2.55 -5.95 14.33
C THR A 201 -3.81 -5.14 14.05
N GLY A 202 -4.80 -5.70 13.36
CA GLY A 202 -6.04 -5.02 12.96
C GLY A 202 -5.82 -3.82 12.03
N LYS A 203 -4.61 -3.68 11.46
CA LYS A 203 -4.17 -2.52 10.67
C LYS A 203 -3.33 -2.99 9.47
N THR A 204 -3.00 -2.05 8.59
CA THR A 204 -2.05 -2.28 7.50
C THR A 204 -0.71 -2.76 8.05
N VAL A 205 -0.24 -3.90 7.53
CA VAL A 205 1.02 -4.52 7.93
C VAL A 205 2.18 -3.64 7.45
N THR A 206 2.96 -3.10 8.38
CA THR A 206 4.14 -2.28 8.04
C THR A 206 5.36 -3.14 7.76
N VAL A 207 6.26 -2.66 6.90
CA VAL A 207 7.55 -3.32 6.61
C VAL A 207 8.35 -3.57 7.90
N LYS A 208 8.34 -2.60 8.83
CA LYS A 208 9.05 -2.72 10.10
C LYS A 208 8.50 -3.87 10.96
N ALA A 209 7.19 -4.03 11.00
CA ALA A 209 6.56 -5.14 11.72
C ALA A 209 6.93 -6.50 11.10
N ILE A 210 6.85 -6.62 9.77
CA ILE A 210 7.25 -7.86 9.07
C ILE A 210 8.71 -8.17 9.35
N SER A 211 9.62 -7.22 9.12
CA SER A 211 11.05 -7.44 9.31
C SER A 211 11.39 -7.80 10.76
N GLY A 212 10.76 -7.15 11.74
CA GLY A 212 10.97 -7.46 13.15
C GLY A 212 10.53 -8.87 13.54
N ILE A 213 9.45 -9.38 12.95
CA ILE A 213 8.98 -10.75 13.16
C ILE A 213 9.88 -11.74 12.43
N VAL A 214 10.17 -11.49 11.15
CA VAL A 214 10.99 -12.38 10.31
C VAL A 214 12.38 -12.59 10.91
N GLN A 215 12.94 -11.59 11.59
CA GLN A 215 14.23 -11.72 12.30
C GLN A 215 14.18 -12.62 13.53
N GLN A 216 12.99 -12.81 14.13
CA GLN A 216 12.80 -13.64 15.33
C GLN A 216 12.31 -15.05 15.00
N VAL A 217 11.85 -15.29 13.77
CA VAL A 217 11.46 -16.60 13.28
C VAL A 217 12.73 -17.45 13.04
N PRO A 218 12.80 -18.68 13.58
CA PRO A 218 13.93 -19.56 13.32
C PRO A 218 13.98 -19.95 11.84
N ARG A 219 15.20 -20.04 11.30
CA ARG A 219 15.40 -20.50 9.93
C ARG A 219 15.10 -21.99 9.84
N LYS A 220 14.65 -22.46 8.67
CA LYS A 220 14.35 -23.88 8.46
C LYS A 220 15.56 -24.78 8.73
N GLU A 221 16.77 -24.28 8.48
CA GLU A 221 18.03 -24.96 8.77
C GLU A 221 18.31 -25.13 10.27
N ASP A 222 17.80 -24.23 11.12
CA ASP A 222 17.95 -24.29 12.59
C ASP A 222 16.84 -25.12 13.24
N LYS A 223 15.60 -24.95 12.74
CA LYS A 223 14.42 -25.63 13.24
C LYS A 223 13.36 -25.71 12.16
N GLU A 224 13.01 -26.93 11.73
CA GLU A 224 11.90 -27.14 10.81
C GLU A 224 10.58 -27.01 11.58
N LEU A 225 9.82 -25.97 11.24
CA LEU A 225 8.46 -25.71 11.74
C LEU A 225 7.45 -25.98 10.63
N SER A 226 6.32 -26.59 11.00
CA SER A 226 5.13 -26.62 10.15
C SER A 226 4.53 -25.21 9.99
N GLN A 227 3.66 -25.04 8.98
CA GLN A 227 2.96 -23.77 8.76
C GLN A 227 2.14 -23.34 10.00
N ASP A 228 1.50 -24.29 10.68
CA ASP A 228 0.67 -24.01 11.86
C ASP A 228 1.52 -23.59 13.07
N GLU A 229 2.65 -24.26 13.28
CA GLU A 229 3.59 -23.88 14.35
C GLU A 229 4.22 -22.51 14.08
N LEU A 230 4.55 -22.22 12.82
CA LEU A 230 5.12 -20.93 12.44
C LEU A 230 4.11 -19.79 12.60
N THR A 231 2.87 -19.98 12.17
CA THR A 231 1.81 -18.97 12.34
C THR A 231 1.46 -18.77 13.82
N ALA A 232 1.47 -19.83 14.64
CA ALA A 232 1.31 -19.72 16.08
C ALA A 232 2.44 -18.89 16.73
N LEU A 233 3.70 -19.18 16.37
CA LEU A 233 4.87 -18.41 16.82
C LEU A 233 4.76 -16.94 16.39
N VAL A 234 4.41 -16.69 15.14
CA VAL A 234 4.22 -15.32 14.63
C VAL A 234 3.12 -14.59 15.41
N ARG A 235 2.01 -15.24 15.73
CA ARG A 235 0.93 -14.64 16.53
C ARG A 235 1.43 -14.26 17.93
N GLU A 236 2.23 -15.11 18.56
CA GLU A 236 2.87 -14.83 19.84
C GLU A 236 3.85 -13.64 19.74
N LEU A 237 4.71 -13.62 18.72
CA LEU A 237 5.65 -12.53 18.47
C LEU A 237 4.91 -11.20 18.25
N VAL A 238 3.79 -11.20 17.51
CA VAL A 238 2.96 -10.01 17.31
C VAL A 238 2.33 -9.54 18.62
N ALA A 239 1.83 -10.47 19.45
CA ALA A 239 1.24 -10.13 20.75
C ALA A 239 2.27 -9.49 21.71
N ASN A 240 3.53 -9.93 21.61
CA ASN A 240 4.64 -9.42 22.43
C ASN A 240 5.31 -8.17 21.85
N MET A 241 4.99 -7.76 20.62
CA MET A 241 5.54 -6.53 20.06
C MET A 241 4.96 -5.30 20.78
N PRO A 242 5.81 -4.32 21.16
CA PRO A 242 5.34 -3.07 21.71
C PRO A 242 4.47 -2.37 20.67
N GLN A 243 3.15 -2.32 20.91
CA GLN A 243 2.23 -1.66 20.01
C GLN A 243 2.48 -0.14 20.04
N PRO A 244 2.94 0.47 18.93
CA PRO A 244 3.03 1.92 18.85
C PRO A 244 1.61 2.49 18.96
N GLY A 245 1.33 3.21 20.05
CA GLY A 245 0.09 3.96 20.24
C GLY A 245 -0.73 3.59 21.48
N ARG A 246 -0.62 2.38 22.05
CA ARG A 246 -1.42 2.02 23.25
C ARG A 246 -1.02 2.81 24.49
N GLY A 247 0.29 3.07 24.67
CA GLY A 247 0.79 3.88 25.77
C GLY A 247 0.49 5.37 25.62
N GLN A 248 0.61 5.92 24.41
CA GLN A 248 0.36 7.34 24.12
C GLN A 248 -1.12 7.70 24.16
N GLN A 249 -2.02 6.81 23.72
CA GLN A 249 -3.47 7.04 23.83
C GLN A 249 -3.95 7.01 25.29
N ALA A 250 -3.40 6.10 26.10
CA ALA A 250 -3.73 6.04 27.53
C ALA A 250 -3.25 7.31 28.27
N SER A 251 -2.05 7.81 27.98
CA SER A 251 -1.55 9.05 28.57
C SER A 251 -2.33 10.28 28.09
N ALA A 252 -2.67 10.38 26.80
CA ALA A 252 -3.42 11.49 26.25
C ALA A 252 -4.85 11.59 26.83
N LEU A 253 -5.52 10.46 27.07
CA LEU A 253 -6.83 10.43 27.72
C LEU A 253 -6.75 10.89 29.18
N GLU A 254 -5.69 10.51 29.90
CA GLU A 254 -5.49 10.92 31.28
C GLU A 254 -5.15 12.43 31.38
N ASP A 255 -4.34 12.93 30.46
CA ASP A 255 -4.03 14.36 30.35
C ASP A 255 -5.28 15.19 30.00
N LEU A 256 -6.17 14.68 29.13
CA LEU A 256 -7.43 15.33 28.79
C LEU A 256 -8.40 15.35 29.98
N ARG A 257 -8.52 14.23 30.72
CA ARG A 257 -9.31 14.17 31.95
C ARG A 257 -8.80 15.17 33.00
N SER A 258 -7.48 15.25 33.17
CA SER A 258 -6.84 16.21 34.06
C SER A 258 -7.15 17.65 33.65
N ALA A 259 -7.11 17.96 32.34
CA ALA A 259 -7.47 19.28 31.82
C ALA A 259 -8.94 19.64 32.12
N VAL A 260 -9.89 18.71 31.92
CA VAL A 260 -11.31 18.92 32.25
C VAL A 260 -11.51 19.21 33.74
N MET A 261 -10.87 18.43 34.62
CA MET A 261 -10.92 18.65 36.07
C MET A 261 -10.42 20.05 36.47
N HIS A 262 -9.36 20.54 35.81
CA HIS A 262 -8.84 21.89 36.04
C HIS A 262 -9.79 22.99 35.53
N LEU A 263 -10.46 22.80 34.40
CA LEU A 263 -11.51 23.73 33.94
C LEU A 263 -12.69 23.78 34.91
N GLU A 264 -13.15 22.62 35.42
CA GLU A 264 -14.23 22.57 36.39
C GLU A 264 -13.86 23.29 37.70
N ALA A 265 -12.62 23.11 38.18
CA ALA A 265 -12.13 23.81 39.35
C ALA A 265 -12.08 25.33 39.14
N ALA A 266 -11.60 25.79 37.98
CA ALA A 266 -11.59 27.21 37.60
C ALA A 266 -13.03 27.77 37.53
N HIS A 267 -13.96 27.02 36.95
CA HIS A 267 -15.37 27.40 36.88
C HIS A 267 -16.01 27.52 38.28
N ARG A 268 -15.76 26.57 39.19
CA ARG A 268 -16.22 26.65 40.59
C ARG A 268 -15.60 27.81 41.36
N ALA A 269 -14.35 28.17 41.08
CA ALA A 269 -13.70 29.33 41.69
C ALA A 269 -14.37 30.64 41.26
N LEU A 270 -14.88 30.69 40.02
CA LEU A 270 -15.62 31.81 39.44
C LEU A 270 -17.12 31.80 39.78
N ALA A 271 -17.57 30.97 40.73
CA ALA A 271 -18.97 30.94 41.12
C ALA A 271 -19.45 32.32 41.59
N PRO A 272 -20.59 32.84 41.10
CA PRO A 272 -21.05 34.20 41.39
C PRO A 272 -21.13 34.53 42.89
N ALA A 273 -21.51 33.55 43.72
CA ALA A 273 -21.55 33.70 45.17
C ALA A 273 -20.17 33.96 45.80
N ARG A 274 -19.10 33.32 45.28
CA ARG A 274 -17.73 33.52 45.78
C ARG A 274 -17.15 34.85 45.33
N ILE A 275 -17.42 35.25 44.09
CA ILE A 275 -16.97 36.55 43.56
C ILE A 275 -17.68 37.69 44.30
N LYS A 276 -19.00 37.59 44.50
CA LYS A 276 -19.77 38.60 45.23
C LYS A 276 -19.27 38.75 46.68
N LYS A 277 -19.07 37.63 47.37
CA LYS A 277 -18.50 37.63 48.72
C LYS A 277 -17.10 38.26 48.76
N ALA A 278 -16.22 37.89 47.82
CA ALA A 278 -14.88 38.45 47.76
C ALA A 278 -14.89 39.97 47.48
N LEU A 279 -15.80 40.45 46.62
CA LEU A 279 -15.98 41.90 46.36
C LEU A 279 -16.51 42.67 47.58
N GLU A 280 -17.34 42.04 48.40
CA GLU A 280 -17.85 42.63 49.65
C GLU A 280 -16.76 42.72 50.73
N GLU A 281 -15.79 41.81 50.72
CA GLU A 281 -14.70 41.74 51.72
C GLU A 281 -13.45 42.55 51.30
N ASP A 282 -12.95 42.34 50.08
CA ASP A 282 -11.78 43.03 49.52
C ASP A 282 -11.73 42.89 47.98
N ALA A 283 -11.86 44.03 47.28
CA ALA A 283 -11.77 44.07 45.82
C ALA A 283 -10.43 43.51 45.28
N GLY A 284 -9.34 43.61 46.04
CA GLY A 284 -8.05 43.03 45.70
C GLY A 284 -8.06 41.50 45.73
N GLU A 285 -8.83 40.90 46.63
CA GLU A 285 -8.96 39.44 46.74
C GLU A 285 -9.83 38.87 45.60
N ALA A 286 -10.90 39.58 45.23
CA ALA A 286 -11.70 39.23 44.04
C ALA A 286 -10.86 39.25 42.75
N ALA A 287 -9.97 40.24 42.60
CA ALA A 287 -9.06 40.33 41.45
C ALA A 287 -8.07 39.15 41.39
N LYS A 288 -7.55 38.69 42.54
CA LYS A 288 -6.66 37.51 42.60
C LYS A 288 -7.38 36.22 42.22
N ILE A 289 -8.62 36.02 42.70
CA ILE A 289 -9.43 34.85 42.37
C ILE A 289 -9.68 34.79 40.86
N LEU A 290 -10.03 35.94 40.25
CA LEU A 290 -10.26 36.04 38.81
C LEU A 290 -8.98 35.74 38.01
N ALA A 291 -7.84 36.30 38.42
CA ALA A 291 -6.55 36.07 37.76
C ALA A 291 -6.11 34.60 37.85
N SER A 292 -6.25 33.98 39.02
CA SER A 292 -5.90 32.58 39.24
C SER A 292 -6.78 31.61 38.43
N ALA A 293 -8.09 31.87 38.37
CA ALA A 293 -9.01 31.07 37.57
C ALA A 293 -8.73 31.21 36.06
N LYS A 294 -8.41 32.43 35.60
CA LYS A 294 -8.02 32.68 34.20
C LYS A 294 -6.74 31.96 33.80
N ASP A 295 -5.70 32.01 34.64
CA ASP A 295 -4.44 31.30 34.42
C ASP A 295 -4.64 29.77 34.40
N THR A 296 -5.44 29.24 35.32
CA THR A 296 -5.78 27.81 35.39
C THR A 296 -6.53 27.36 34.13
N ALA A 297 -7.52 28.14 33.68
CA ALA A 297 -8.27 27.85 32.46
C ALA A 297 -7.36 27.91 31.21
N ALA A 298 -6.49 28.92 31.11
CA ALA A 298 -5.56 29.06 29.99
C ALA A 298 -4.58 27.86 29.89
N LYS A 299 -4.03 27.40 31.03
CA LYS A 299 -3.16 26.23 31.09
C LYS A 299 -3.89 24.95 30.69
N ALA A 300 -5.13 24.79 31.10
CA ALA A 300 -5.92 23.61 30.76
C ALA A 300 -6.33 23.59 29.28
N VAL A 301 -6.68 24.75 28.70
CA VAL A 301 -6.94 24.89 27.25
C VAL A 301 -5.67 24.63 26.44
N ALA A 302 -4.53 25.17 26.84
CA ALA A 302 -3.25 24.92 26.16
C ALA A 302 -2.88 23.43 26.15
N ARG A 303 -3.12 22.72 27.26
CA ARG A 303 -2.94 21.27 27.32
C ARG A 303 -3.91 20.53 26.40
N ALA A 304 -5.20 20.86 26.43
CA ALA A 304 -6.20 20.21 25.57
C ALA A 304 -5.91 20.42 24.07
N ASN A 305 -5.52 21.64 23.67
CA ASN A 305 -5.18 21.97 22.29
C ASN A 305 -3.92 21.26 21.77
N GLY A 306 -3.04 20.79 22.67
CA GLY A 306 -1.90 19.94 22.30
C GLY A 306 -2.29 18.53 21.84
N PHE A 307 -3.53 18.10 22.09
CA PHE A 307 -4.01 16.75 21.80
C PHE A 307 -5.20 16.70 20.84
N LEU A 308 -5.87 17.82 20.58
CA LEU A 308 -6.90 17.90 19.56
C LEU A 308 -6.25 18.00 18.17
N PRO A 309 -6.74 17.26 17.16
CA PRO A 309 -6.36 17.53 15.79
C PRO A 309 -6.67 18.99 15.49
N GLN A 310 -5.67 19.73 15.02
CA GLN A 310 -5.88 21.09 14.55
C GLN A 310 -6.84 20.97 13.37
N SER A 311 -8.07 21.47 13.52
CA SER A 311 -8.97 21.65 12.39
C SER A 311 -8.32 22.69 11.48
N THR A 312 -7.67 22.22 10.43
CA THR A 312 -7.42 22.99 9.20
C THR A 312 -8.73 23.14 8.47
#